data_AF-A0A970NZI5-F1
#
_entry.id   AF-A0A970NZI5-F1
#
_cell.length_a   1.000
_cell.length_b   1.000
_cell.length_c   1.000
_cell.angle_alpha   90.00
_cell.angle_beta   90.00
_cell.angle_gamma   90.00
#
_symmetry.space_group_name_H-M   'P 1'
#
loop_
_entity.id
_entity.type
_entity.pdbx_description
1 polymer ?
#
loop_
_entity_poly.entity_id
_entity_poly.type
_entity_poly.pdbx_seq_one_letter_code
_entity_poly.pdbx_strand_id
1 'polypeptide(L)'
;MKALPLKIRKNGFNYTQVLRGRQSCIYEQRLHEKTIAFEVFTIKTSPKRKIMGKWIEEKELFPHNEAFGYWAWTYCTLEKAKLKYIELDHNGNKKRLA
;
A
#
# COMPACT_ATOMS: atom_id res chain seq x y z
N MET A 1 4.33 14.62 7.77
CA MET A 1 4.09 13.46 6.89
C MET A 1 2.82 12.74 7.32
N LYS A 2 1.85 12.56 6.42
CA LYS A 2 0.61 11.82 6.71
C LYS A 2 0.76 10.36 6.30
N ALA A 3 0.74 9.44 7.26
CA ALA A 3 0.81 8.00 7.01
C ALA A 3 -0.50 7.44 6.42
N LEU A 4 -0.42 6.25 5.81
CA LEU A 4 -1.60 5.52 5.37
C LEU A 4 -2.46 5.11 6.58
N PRO A 5 -3.77 5.42 6.57
CA PRO A 5 -4.65 5.12 7.69
C PRO A 5 -5.01 3.63 7.73
N LEU A 6 -5.23 3.10 8.94
CA LEU A 6 -5.59 1.69 9.15
C LEU A 6 -6.84 1.24 8.37
N LYS A 7 -7.77 2.16 8.10
CA LYS A 7 -8.98 1.90 7.32
C LYS A 7 -9.10 2.91 6.19
N ILE A 8 -9.37 2.45 4.97
CA ILE A 8 -9.53 3.27 3.77
C ILE A 8 -10.81 2.83 3.07
N ARG A 9 -11.61 3.79 2.60
CA ARG A 9 -12.72 3.54 1.68
C ARG A 9 -12.37 4.11 0.32
N LYS A 10 -12.34 3.27 -0.72
CA LYS A 10 -11.94 3.67 -2.08
C LYS A 10 -12.66 2.81 -3.11
N ASN A 11 -13.17 3.42 -4.18
CA ASN A 11 -13.81 2.73 -5.31
C ASN A 11 -14.90 1.71 -4.90
N GLY A 12 -15.68 2.02 -3.85
CA GLY A 12 -16.73 1.11 -3.34
C GLY A 12 -16.26 0.00 -2.41
N PHE A 13 -14.95 -0.14 -2.18
CA PHE A 13 -14.38 -1.16 -1.29
C PHE A 13 -13.93 -0.57 0.04
N ASN A 14 -13.95 -1.43 1.07
CA ASN A 14 -13.37 -1.15 2.37
C ASN A 14 -12.04 -1.86 2.49
N TYR A 15 -11.00 -1.12 2.84
CA TYR A 15 -9.65 -1.64 3.01
C TYR A 15 -9.26 -1.53 4.47
N THR A 16 -8.73 -2.60 5.05
CA THR A 16 -8.19 -2.62 6.41
C THR A 16 -6.74 -3.06 6.39
N GLN A 17 -5.85 -2.27 6.99
CA GLN A 17 -4.44 -2.66 7.12
C GLN A 17 -4.34 -3.86 8.07
N VAL A 18 -3.82 -4.96 7.55
CA VAL A 18 -3.63 -6.21 8.32
C VAL A 18 -2.17 -6.43 8.70
N LEU A 19 -1.25 -5.85 7.94
CA LEU A 19 0.18 -5.93 8.24
C LEU A 19 0.88 -4.67 7.74
N ARG A 20 1.79 -4.14 8.54
CA ARG A 20 2.63 -3.01 8.18
C ARG A 20 4.08 -3.28 8.58
N GLY A 21 4.95 -3.21 7.60
CA GLY A 21 6.40 -3.32 7.74
C GLY A 21 7.08 -1.97 7.63
N ARG A 22 8.40 -2.03 7.44
CA ARG A 22 9.21 -0.83 7.25
C ARG A 22 9.06 -0.26 5.84
N GLN A 23 8.98 -1.13 4.84
CA GLN A 23 8.96 -0.73 3.43
C GLN A 23 7.72 -1.20 2.69
N SER A 24 6.97 -2.14 3.25
CA SER A 24 5.75 -2.66 2.62
C SER A 24 4.61 -2.79 3.62
N CYS A 25 3.38 -2.95 3.11
CA CYS A 25 2.21 -3.23 3.92
C CYS A 25 1.20 -4.07 3.15
N ILE A 26 0.27 -4.67 3.89
CA ILE A 26 -0.84 -5.45 3.36
C ILE A 26 -2.15 -4.82 3.83
N TYR A 27 -3.05 -4.59 2.89
CA TYR A 27 -4.43 -4.24 3.14
C TYR A 27 -5.35 -5.39 2.72
N GLU A 28 -6.28 -5.75 3.58
CA GLU A 28 -7.40 -6.60 3.25
C GLU A 28 -8.48 -5.77 2.56
N GLN A 29 -8.88 -6.16 1.37
CA GLN A 29 -9.97 -5.58 0.62
C GLN A 29 -11.26 -6.36 0.91
N ARG A 30 -12.28 -5.64 1.35
CA ARG A 30 -13.62 -6.16 1.65
C ARG A 30 -14.67 -5.49 0.77
N LEU A 31 -15.61 -6.31 0.30
CA LEU A 31 -16.87 -5.86 -0.23
C LEU A 31 -17.94 -6.21 0.81
N HIS A 32 -18.57 -5.19 1.41
CA HIS A 32 -19.37 -5.36 2.62
C HIS A 32 -18.56 -6.05 3.73
N GLU A 33 -19.04 -7.18 4.25
CA GLU A 33 -18.38 -7.96 5.29
C GLU A 33 -17.49 -9.08 4.74
N LYS A 34 -17.47 -9.29 3.41
CA LYS A 34 -16.73 -10.37 2.78
C LYS A 34 -15.35 -9.89 2.32
N THR A 35 -14.31 -10.57 2.78
CA THR A 35 -12.96 -10.43 2.22
C THR A 35 -12.91 -10.99 0.81
N ILE A 36 -12.46 -10.16 -0.13
CA ILE A 36 -12.38 -10.52 -1.54
C ILE A 36 -10.93 -10.63 -2.03
N ALA A 37 -10.02 -9.88 -1.42
CA ALA A 37 -8.61 -9.87 -1.80
C ALA A 37 -7.73 -9.26 -0.70
N PHE A 38 -6.43 -9.38 -0.89
CA PHE A 38 -5.38 -8.74 -0.13
C PHE A 38 -4.47 -7.99 -1.10
N GLU A 39 -4.33 -6.67 -0.90
CA GLU A 39 -3.40 -5.83 -1.65
C GLU A 39 -2.13 -5.65 -0.84
N VAL A 40 -0.99 -6.01 -1.43
CA VAL A 40 0.34 -5.86 -0.85
C VAL A 40 1.16 -4.91 -1.71
N PHE A 41 1.80 -3.94 -1.08
CA PHE A 41 2.52 -2.89 -1.82
C PHE A 41 3.63 -2.24 -0.99
N THR A 42 4.59 -1.66 -1.69
CA THR A 42 5.66 -0.84 -1.10
C THR A 42 5.11 0.50 -0.62
N ILE A 43 5.47 0.93 0.59
CA ILE A 43 5.10 2.24 1.13
C ILE A 43 5.89 3.31 0.35
N LYS A 44 5.17 4.12 -0.43
CA LYS A 44 5.72 5.27 -1.15
C LYS A 44 5.19 6.57 -0.55
N THR A 45 6.00 7.62 -0.57
CA THR A 45 5.60 8.97 -0.15
C THR A 45 5.52 9.90 -1.36
N SER A 46 4.52 10.78 -1.35
CA SER A 46 4.46 11.92 -2.26
C SER A 46 5.02 13.14 -1.51
N PRO A 47 6.01 13.85 -2.08
CA PRO A 47 6.61 14.99 -1.43
C PRO A 47 5.61 16.16 -1.33
N LYS A 48 5.88 17.07 -0.37
CA LYS A 48 5.12 18.32 -0.26
C LYS A 48 5.23 19.10 -1.57
N ARG A 49 4.10 19.52 -2.13
CA ARG A 49 4.07 20.30 -3.39
C ARG A 49 2.90 21.26 -3.43
N LYS A 50 3.06 22.34 -4.21
CA LYS A 50 2.00 23.33 -4.45
C LYS A 50 1.24 22.94 -5.73
N ILE A 51 -0.06 22.70 -5.62
CA ILE A 51 -0.94 22.40 -6.76
C ILE A 51 -2.07 23.42 -6.76
N MET A 52 -2.24 24.14 -7.87
CA MET A 52 -3.31 25.14 -8.05
C MET A 52 -3.42 26.11 -6.86
N GLY A 53 -2.28 26.64 -6.39
CA GLY A 53 -2.24 27.58 -5.27
C GLY A 53 -2.31 26.96 -3.88
N LYS A 54 -2.71 25.69 -3.73
CA LYS A 54 -2.83 24.99 -2.43
C LYS A 54 -1.59 24.16 -2.13
N TRP A 55 -1.14 24.19 -0.87
CA TRP A 55 -0.08 23.31 -0.38
C TRP A 55 -0.64 21.93 -0.06
N ILE A 56 -0.10 20.91 -0.71
CA ILE A 56 -0.35 19.51 -0.37
C ILE A 56 0.82 19.03 0.48
N GLU A 57 0.51 18.58 1.69
CA GLU A 57 1.50 18.01 2.60
C GLU A 57 2.05 16.68 2.08
N GLU A 58 3.25 16.35 2.55
CA GLU A 58 3.84 15.05 2.30
C GLU A 58 2.98 13.93 2.91
N LYS A 59 2.67 12.92 2.11
CA LYS A 59 1.81 11.79 2.52
C LYS A 59 2.23 10.48 1.89
N GLU A 60 1.97 9.39 2.61
CA GLU A 60 2.04 8.05 2.04
C GLU A 60 0.93 7.83 1.00
N LEU A 61 1.24 7.03 -0.01
CA LEU A 61 0.38 6.79 -1.16
C LEU A 61 -0.25 5.40 -1.09
N PHE A 62 -1.56 5.36 -1.26
CA PHE A 62 -2.28 4.13 -1.58
C PHE A 62 -2.14 3.86 -3.09
N PRO A 63 -1.97 2.62 -3.54
CA PRO A 63 -1.78 2.31 -4.96
C PRO A 63 -2.92 2.84 -5.84
N HIS A 64 -2.53 3.33 -7.01
CA HIS A 64 -3.40 3.60 -8.15
C HIS A 64 -3.38 2.37 -9.08
N ASN A 65 -4.26 2.32 -10.07
CA ASN A 65 -4.41 1.11 -10.89
C ASN A 65 -3.10 0.77 -11.64
N GLU A 66 -2.37 1.78 -12.11
CA GLU A 66 -1.09 1.63 -12.78
C GLU A 66 0.06 1.27 -11.82
N ALA A 67 -0.17 1.24 -10.50
CA ALA A 67 0.83 0.75 -9.55
C ALA A 67 0.96 -0.78 -9.54
N PHE A 68 -0.10 -1.48 -9.94
CA PHE A 68 -0.17 -2.93 -9.86
C PHE A 68 0.75 -3.57 -10.91
N GLY A 69 1.58 -4.51 -10.47
CA GLY A 69 2.66 -5.10 -11.27
C GLY A 69 4.00 -4.36 -11.14
N TYR A 70 4.02 -3.14 -10.63
CA TYR A 70 5.26 -2.36 -10.43
C TYR A 70 5.68 -2.28 -8.96
N TRP A 71 4.77 -1.80 -8.10
CA TRP A 71 5.03 -1.65 -6.67
C TRP A 71 3.85 -2.07 -5.79
N ALA A 72 2.79 -2.63 -6.40
CA ALA A 72 1.63 -3.20 -5.75
C ALA A 72 1.21 -4.52 -6.42
N TRP A 73 0.60 -5.41 -5.64
CA TRP A 73 0.12 -6.72 -6.09
C TRP A 73 -1.15 -7.10 -5.32
N THR A 74 -1.99 -7.93 -5.94
CA THR A 74 -3.24 -8.41 -5.35
C THR A 74 -3.23 -9.94 -5.26
N TYR A 75 -3.70 -10.47 -4.14
CA TYR A 75 -3.78 -11.90 -3.88
C TYR A 75 -5.13 -12.27 -3.24
N CYS A 76 -5.64 -13.47 -3.52
CA CYS A 76 -6.90 -13.93 -2.94
C CYS A 76 -6.77 -14.41 -1.49
N THR A 77 -5.55 -14.73 -1.03
CA THR A 77 -5.30 -15.25 0.32
C THR A 77 -4.22 -14.46 1.05
N LEU A 78 -4.36 -14.35 2.37
CA LEU A 78 -3.42 -13.63 3.22
C LEU A 78 -2.02 -14.27 3.17
N GLU A 79 -1.94 -15.60 3.07
CA GLU A 79 -0.67 -16.33 2.99
C GLU A 79 0.15 -15.93 1.77
N LYS A 80 -0.48 -15.89 0.58
CA LYS A 80 0.19 -15.45 -0.65
C LYS A 80 0.62 -13.99 -0.58
N ALA A 81 -0.22 -13.13 0.01
CA ALA A 81 0.12 -11.73 0.25
C ALA A 81 1.32 -11.59 1.20
N LYS A 82 1.40 -12.41 2.26
CA LYS A 82 2.53 -12.44 3.21
C LYS A 82 3.84 -12.85 2.53
N LEU A 83 3.82 -13.83 1.62
CA LEU A 83 5.02 -14.21 0.87
C LEU A 83 5.58 -13.02 0.06
N LYS A 84 4.71 -12.29 -0.64
CA LYS A 84 5.13 -11.09 -1.39
C LYS A 84 5.57 -9.96 -0.48
N TYR A 85 4.91 -9.78 0.66
CA TYR A 85 5.29 -8.79 1.67
C TYR A 85 6.72 -9.03 2.18
N ILE A 86 7.07 -10.28 2.52
CA ILE A 86 8.42 -10.64 2.97
C ILE A 86 9.45 -10.33 1.88
N GLU A 87 9.14 -10.68 0.63
CA GLU A 87 9.99 -10.37 -0.52
C GLU A 87 10.26 -8.87 -0.65
N LEU A 88 9.23 -8.03 -0.53
CA LEU A 88 9.33 -6.58 -0.65
C LEU A 88 10.09 -5.95 0.52
N ASP A 89 9.80 -6.37 1.75
CA ASP A 89 10.44 -5.81 2.95
C ASP A 89 11.93 -6.19 3.01
N HIS A 90 12.29 -7.39 2.55
CA HIS A 90 13.70 -7.82 2.45
C HIS A 90 14.44 -7.19 1.25
N ASN A 91 13.82 -7.09 0.06
CA ASN A 91 14.46 -6.48 -1.12
C ASN A 91 14.68 -4.98 -0.96
N GLY A 92 13.87 -4.32 -0.15
CA GLY A 92 14.10 -2.97 0.30
C GLY A 92 15.47 -2.71 0.94
N ASN A 93 16.11 -3.76 1.48
CA ASN A 93 17.42 -3.67 2.10
C ASN A 93 18.57 -3.73 1.06
N LYS A 94 18.36 -4.43 -0.07
CA LYS A 94 19.39 -4.58 -1.12
C LYS A 94 19.57 -3.31 -1.98
N LYS A 95 18.50 -2.54 -2.22
CA LYS A 95 18.57 -1.30 -3.03
C LYS A 95 19.28 -0.11 -2.35
N ARG A 96 19.67 -0.22 -1.09
CA ARG A 96 20.40 0.83 -0.34
C ARG A 96 21.91 0.62 -0.28
N LEU A 97 22.41 -0.50 -0.83
CA LEU A 97 23.82 -0.90 -0.81
C LEU A 97 24.47 -0.91 -2.21
N ALA A 98 23.81 -0.31 -3.21
CA ALA A 98 24.30 -0.16 -4.57
C ALA A 98 24.40 1.31 -4.95
#